data_AF-A0A3B1AK73-F1
#
_entry.id   AF-A0A3B1AK73-F1
#
_cell.length_a   1.000
_cell.length_b   1.000
_cell.length_c   1.000
_cell.angle_alpha   90.00
_cell.angle_beta   90.00
_cell.angle_gamma   90.00
#
_symmetry.space_group_name_H-M   'P 1'
#
loop_
_entity.id
_entity.type
_entity.pdbx_description
1 polymer ?
#
loop_
_entity_poly.entity_id
_entity_poly.type
_entity_poly.pdbx_seq_one_letter_code
_entity_poly.pdbx_strand_id
1 'polypeptide(L)'
;MLIYKSAYYSILLFSFLLISNSSYSTDIYKWTDKDGTVHFGDRPEQQQNSATLYKVPKNNSSNVSSSNKERAQKQKKLLDSFAADRRAKKELQSKKNKQAKIRKYNCKVSKDKLIRYQNASRIYVRNELGEKVFLDDEQRLKETNLLKQQSEKWCK
;
A
#
# COMPACT_ATOMS: atom_id res chain seq x y z
N MET A 1 -21.14 -73.61 29.76
CA MET A 1 -22.20 -73.16 28.82
C MET A 1 -22.44 -71.64 28.83
N LEU A 2 -22.28 -70.94 29.97
CA LEU A 2 -22.48 -69.48 30.08
C LEU A 2 -21.43 -68.63 29.34
N ILE A 3 -20.17 -69.07 29.29
CA ILE A 3 -19.07 -68.36 28.60
C ILE A 3 -19.28 -68.33 27.08
N TYR A 4 -19.79 -69.42 26.49
CA TYR A 4 -20.11 -69.48 25.06
C TYR A 4 -21.28 -68.57 24.67
N LYS A 5 -22.26 -68.37 25.58
CA LYS A 5 -23.35 -67.41 25.36
C LYS A 5 -22.84 -65.97 25.40
N SER A 6 -21.98 -65.62 26.37
CA SER A 6 -21.35 -64.29 26.47
C SER A 6 -20.47 -63.97 25.25
N ALA A 7 -19.66 -64.91 24.79
CA ALA A 7 -18.86 -64.75 23.57
C ALA A 7 -19.74 -64.62 22.32
N TYR A 8 -20.85 -65.36 22.24
CA TYR A 8 -21.81 -65.26 21.14
C TYR A 8 -22.50 -63.89 21.09
N TYR A 9 -22.89 -63.33 22.25
CA TYR A 9 -23.46 -61.98 22.32
C TYR A 9 -22.42 -60.90 22.01
N SER A 10 -21.16 -61.03 22.46
CA SER A 10 -20.09 -60.09 22.09
C SER A 10 -19.76 -60.13 20.59
N ILE A 11 -19.75 -61.31 19.97
CA ILE A 11 -19.54 -61.45 18.52
C ILE A 11 -20.71 -60.88 17.72
N LEU A 12 -21.97 -61.13 18.15
CA LEU A 12 -23.16 -60.54 17.53
C LEU A 12 -23.18 -59.01 17.65
N LEU A 13 -22.77 -58.46 18.79
CA LEU A 13 -22.76 -57.02 19.01
C LEU A 13 -21.65 -56.33 18.20
N PHE A 14 -20.50 -57.01 18.02
CA PHE A 14 -19.41 -56.52 17.17
C PHE A 14 -19.76 -56.63 15.67
N SER A 15 -20.49 -57.66 15.25
CA SER A 15 -20.95 -57.77 13.86
C SER A 15 -22.03 -56.74 13.51
N PHE A 16 -22.87 -56.37 14.48
CA PHE A 16 -23.89 -55.32 14.30
C PHE A 16 -23.26 -53.93 14.12
N LEU A 17 -22.13 -53.65 14.78
CA LEU A 17 -21.42 -52.37 14.66
C LEU A 17 -20.65 -52.16 13.34
N LEU A 18 -20.36 -53.23 12.60
CA LEU A 18 -19.61 -53.14 11.33
C LEU A 18 -20.50 -52.82 10.11
N ILE A 19 -21.82 -52.90 10.24
CA ILE A 19 -22.78 -52.74 9.13
C ILE A 19 -23.22 -51.27 8.96
N SER A 20 -22.88 -50.37 9.88
CA SER A 20 -23.33 -48.97 9.89
C SER A 20 -22.47 -47.98 9.08
N ASN A 21 -21.57 -48.45 8.22
CA ASN A 21 -20.85 -47.57 7.28
C ASN A 21 -21.70 -47.24 6.05
N SER A 22 -22.72 -46.40 6.25
CA SER A 22 -23.47 -45.80 5.16
C SER A 22 -22.59 -44.77 4.45
N SER A 23 -22.02 -45.13 3.30
CA SER A 23 -21.34 -44.18 2.41
C SER A 23 -22.36 -43.14 1.91
N TYR A 24 -22.33 -41.94 2.50
CA TYR A 24 -23.18 -40.83 2.07
C TYR A 24 -22.59 -40.23 0.78
N SER A 25 -23.22 -40.47 -0.37
CA SER A 25 -22.89 -39.77 -1.62
C SER A 25 -23.40 -38.33 -1.52
N THR A 26 -22.52 -37.33 -1.60
CA THR A 26 -22.89 -35.91 -1.60
C THR A 26 -23.20 -35.46 -3.02
N ASP A 27 -24.35 -35.89 -3.54
CA ASP A 27 -24.87 -35.43 -4.82
C ASP A 27 -25.49 -34.04 -4.65
N ILE A 28 -25.03 -33.06 -5.43
CA ILE A 28 -25.59 -31.70 -5.42
C ILE A 28 -26.71 -31.64 -6.44
N TYR A 29 -27.89 -31.18 -6.03
CA TYR A 29 -29.05 -31.02 -6.90
C TYR A 29 -29.31 -29.55 -7.19
N LYS A 30 -29.83 -29.27 -8.38
CA LYS A 30 -30.34 -27.96 -8.79
C LYS A 30 -31.84 -28.07 -9.04
N TRP A 31 -32.62 -27.18 -8.42
CA TRP A 31 -34.05 -27.06 -8.67
C TRP A 31 -34.46 -25.58 -8.78
N THR A 32 -35.64 -25.34 -9.32
CA THR A 32 -36.24 -23.99 -9.40
C THR A 32 -37.54 -24.02 -8.61
N ASP A 33 -37.68 -23.12 -7.64
CA ASP A 33 -38.89 -23.01 -6.83
C ASP A 33 -40.06 -22.37 -7.60
N LYS A 34 -41.21 -22.25 -6.93
CA LYS A 34 -42.45 -21.68 -7.50
C LYS A 34 -42.31 -20.20 -7.88
N ASP A 35 -41.36 -19.49 -7.26
CA ASP A 35 -41.09 -18.07 -7.50
C ASP A 35 -40.04 -17.85 -8.60
N GLY A 36 -39.55 -18.94 -9.23
CA GLY A 36 -38.56 -18.90 -10.29
C GLY A 36 -37.11 -18.79 -9.81
N THR A 37 -36.87 -18.88 -8.49
CA THR A 37 -35.53 -18.82 -7.91
C THR A 37 -34.85 -20.18 -8.00
N VAL A 38 -33.60 -20.16 -8.44
CA VAL A 38 -32.77 -21.37 -8.60
C VAL A 38 -32.03 -21.66 -7.30
N HIS A 39 -32.19 -22.87 -6.79
CA HIS A 39 -31.54 -23.37 -5.56
C HIS A 39 -30.57 -24.50 -5.85
N PHE A 40 -29.57 -24.66 -4.98
CA PHE A 40 -28.59 -25.75 -5.01
C PHE A 40 -28.44 -26.36 -3.62
N GLY A 41 -28.46 -27.69 -3.52
CA GLY A 41 -28.26 -28.37 -2.24
C GLY A 41 -28.34 -29.89 -2.32
N ASP A 42 -28.03 -30.54 -1.21
CA ASP A 42 -27.90 -32.01 -1.11
C ASP A 42 -29.26 -32.72 -0.96
N ARG A 43 -30.33 -31.97 -0.63
CA ARG A 43 -31.70 -32.50 -0.48
C ARG A 43 -32.67 -31.62 -1.25
N PRO A 44 -33.21 -32.07 -2.40
CA PRO A 44 -34.28 -31.34 -3.06
C PRO A 44 -35.53 -31.36 -2.18
N GLU A 45 -36.20 -30.22 -2.06
CA GLU A 45 -37.46 -30.13 -1.32
C GLU A 45 -38.51 -31.06 -1.95
N GLN A 46 -39.24 -31.82 -1.11
CA GLN A 46 -40.07 -32.98 -1.50
C GLN A 46 -41.26 -32.68 -2.44
N GLN A 47 -41.41 -31.45 -2.94
CA GLN A 47 -42.55 -31.04 -3.77
C GLN A 47 -42.18 -30.55 -5.17
N GLN A 48 -40.93 -30.76 -5.61
CA GLN A 48 -40.46 -30.21 -6.88
C GLN A 48 -40.01 -31.33 -7.82
N ASN A 49 -40.87 -31.64 -8.80
CA ASN A 49 -40.67 -32.68 -9.82
C ASN A 49 -39.51 -32.39 -10.80
N SER A 50 -38.70 -31.35 -10.57
CA SER A 50 -37.69 -30.81 -11.49
C SER A 50 -36.29 -30.70 -10.88
N ALA A 51 -36.01 -31.39 -9.77
CA ALA A 51 -34.66 -31.49 -9.24
C ALA A 51 -33.76 -32.29 -10.21
N THR A 52 -32.66 -31.68 -10.66
CA THR A 52 -31.68 -32.32 -11.56
C THR A 52 -30.33 -32.43 -10.87
N LEU A 53 -29.63 -33.55 -11.10
CA LEU A 53 -28.28 -33.74 -10.59
C LEU A 53 -27.35 -32.68 -11.21
N TYR A 54 -26.75 -31.85 -10.37
CA TYR A 54 -25.83 -30.82 -10.81
C TYR A 54 -24.43 -31.39 -10.94
N LYS A 55 -24.01 -31.62 -12.18
CA LYS A 55 -22.61 -31.94 -12.48
C LYS A 55 -21.82 -30.64 -12.54
N VAL A 56 -20.93 -30.42 -11.57
CA VAL A 56 -20.00 -29.30 -11.60
C VAL A 56 -19.17 -29.42 -12.88
N PRO A 57 -19.21 -28.42 -13.78
CA PRO A 57 -18.40 -28.46 -14.98
C PRO A 57 -16.92 -28.51 -14.57
N LYS A 58 -16.20 -29.52 -15.07
CA LYS A 58 -14.76 -29.65 -14.85
C LYS A 58 -14.10 -28.46 -15.54
N ASN A 59 -13.66 -27.49 -14.76
CA ASN A 59 -13.11 -26.25 -15.32
C ASN A 59 -11.80 -26.60 -16.04
N ASN A 60 -11.74 -26.38 -17.36
CA ASN A 60 -10.51 -26.58 -18.12
C ASN A 60 -9.45 -25.61 -17.59
N SER A 61 -8.38 -26.14 -17.00
CA SER A 61 -7.33 -25.39 -16.29
C SER A 61 -6.62 -24.33 -17.15
N SER A 62 -6.76 -24.40 -18.47
CA SER A 62 -6.17 -23.46 -19.43
C SER A 62 -6.71 -22.03 -19.28
N ASN A 63 -8.03 -21.84 -19.10
CA ASN A 63 -8.63 -20.50 -18.99
C ASN A 63 -8.40 -19.82 -17.63
N VAL A 64 -8.13 -20.59 -16.57
CA VAL A 64 -7.80 -20.03 -15.24
C VAL A 64 -6.39 -19.42 -15.25
N SER A 65 -5.46 -20.03 -16.01
CA SER A 65 -4.07 -19.57 -16.08
C SER A 65 -3.89 -18.22 -16.78
N SER A 66 -4.65 -17.96 -17.85
CA SER A 66 -4.63 -16.69 -18.59
C SER A 66 -5.23 -15.55 -17.76
N SER A 67 -6.37 -15.80 -17.10
CA SER A 67 -7.01 -14.85 -16.18
C SER A 67 -6.10 -14.47 -15.00
N ASN A 68 -5.37 -15.43 -14.44
CA ASN A 68 -4.44 -15.18 -13.34
C ASN A 68 -3.22 -14.33 -13.78
N LYS A 69 -2.68 -14.58 -14.99
CA LYS A 69 -1.59 -13.76 -15.55
C LYS A 69 -2.05 -12.31 -15.78
N GLU A 70 -3.24 -12.11 -16.33
CA GLU A 70 -3.79 -10.77 -16.55
C GLU A 70 -4.01 -10.02 -15.23
N ARG A 71 -4.57 -10.71 -14.22
CA ARG A 71 -4.74 -10.15 -12.86
C ARG A 71 -3.40 -9.74 -12.25
N ALA A 72 -2.38 -10.60 -12.34
CA ALA A 72 -1.04 -10.31 -11.83
C ALA A 72 -0.40 -9.11 -12.54
N GLN A 73 -0.58 -8.98 -13.86
CA GLN A 73 -0.09 -7.82 -14.62
C GLN A 73 -0.81 -6.52 -14.21
N LYS A 74 -2.14 -6.55 -14.02
CA LYS A 74 -2.92 -5.40 -13.53
C LYS A 74 -2.46 -4.98 -12.13
N GLN A 75 -2.27 -5.94 -11.22
CA GLN A 75 -1.76 -5.68 -9.88
C GLN A 75 -0.35 -5.07 -9.92
N LYS A 76 0.55 -5.62 -10.74
CA LYS A 76 1.90 -5.07 -10.91
C LYS A 76 1.86 -3.63 -11.41
N LYS A 77 1.08 -3.34 -12.45
CA LYS A 77 0.91 -1.98 -12.99
C LYS A 77 0.41 -1.00 -11.93
N LEU A 78 -0.55 -1.41 -11.09
CA LEU A 78 -1.07 -0.60 -10.00
C LEU A 78 -0.02 -0.35 -8.91
N LEU A 79 0.75 -1.37 -8.54
CA LEU A 79 1.82 -1.22 -7.55
C LEU A 79 2.94 -0.30 -8.08
N ASP A 80 3.29 -0.44 -9.36
CA ASP A 80 4.29 0.38 -10.04
C ASP A 80 3.85 1.85 -10.11
N SER A 81 2.56 2.13 -10.39
CA SER A 81 2.04 3.51 -10.40
C SER A 81 2.09 4.13 -9.00
N PHE A 82 1.67 3.41 -7.96
CA PHE A 82 1.80 3.90 -6.58
C PHE A 82 3.26 4.10 -6.16
N ALA A 83 4.17 3.24 -6.60
CA ALA A 83 5.60 3.41 -6.33
C ALA A 83 6.18 4.63 -7.05
N ALA A 84 5.76 4.92 -8.29
CA ALA A 84 6.12 6.13 -9.01
C ALA A 84 5.59 7.39 -8.30
N ASP A 85 4.32 7.41 -7.90
CA ASP A 85 3.72 8.53 -7.18
C ASP A 85 4.42 8.80 -5.84
N ARG A 86 4.74 7.76 -5.07
CA ARG A 86 5.49 7.90 -3.81
C ARG A 86 6.87 8.49 -4.05
N ARG A 87 7.58 8.04 -5.11
CA ARG A 87 8.90 8.58 -5.48
C ARG A 87 8.79 10.06 -5.87
N ALA A 88 7.84 10.42 -6.73
CA ALA A 88 7.61 11.80 -7.15
C ALA A 88 7.28 12.72 -5.95
N LYS A 89 6.38 12.29 -5.06
CA LYS A 89 6.06 13.03 -3.82
C LYS A 89 7.27 13.19 -2.91
N LYS A 90 8.06 12.14 -2.72
CA LYS A 90 9.29 12.19 -1.90
C LYS A 90 10.33 13.15 -2.50
N GLU A 91 10.52 13.12 -3.81
CA GLU A 91 11.44 14.01 -4.51
C GLU A 91 10.98 15.48 -4.42
N LEU A 92 9.70 15.74 -4.67
CA LEU A 92 9.12 17.08 -4.53
C LEU A 92 9.27 17.59 -3.10
N GLN A 93 8.98 16.76 -2.10
CA GLN A 93 9.15 17.14 -0.70
C GLN A 93 10.61 17.40 -0.35
N SER A 94 11.54 16.56 -0.84
CA SER A 94 12.97 16.78 -0.65
C SER A 94 13.43 18.10 -1.28
N LYS A 95 12.98 18.42 -2.51
CA LYS A 95 13.26 19.70 -3.18
C LYS A 95 12.71 20.88 -2.38
N LYS A 96 11.46 20.81 -1.93
CA LYS A 96 10.85 21.84 -1.06
C LYS A 96 11.62 22.04 0.24
N ASN A 97 11.99 20.95 0.92
CA ASN A 97 12.77 21.00 2.15
C ASN A 97 14.17 21.60 1.94
N LYS A 98 14.84 21.25 0.84
CA LYS A 98 16.14 21.84 0.46
C LYS A 98 16.01 23.33 0.18
N GLN A 99 15.01 23.75 -0.60
CA GLN A 99 14.75 25.16 -0.89
C GLN A 99 14.41 25.97 0.39
N ALA A 100 13.61 25.40 1.29
CA ALA A 100 13.29 26.02 2.57
C ALA A 100 14.54 26.21 3.45
N LYS A 101 15.44 25.21 3.49
CA LYS A 101 16.73 25.31 4.19
C LYS A 101 17.62 26.39 3.59
N ILE A 102 17.75 26.43 2.26
CA ILE A 102 18.52 27.46 1.55
C ILE A 102 17.95 28.85 1.85
N ARG A 103 16.63 29.02 1.76
CA ARG A 103 15.96 30.29 2.06
C ARG A 103 16.23 30.73 3.49
N LYS A 104 16.03 29.85 4.47
CA LYS A 104 16.26 30.14 5.90
C LYS A 104 17.71 30.53 6.16
N TYR A 105 18.67 29.80 5.58
CA TYR A 105 20.09 30.10 5.68
C TYR A 105 20.42 31.47 5.08
N ASN A 106 19.99 31.73 3.84
CA ASN A 106 20.24 33.00 3.17
C ASN A 106 19.61 34.18 3.91
N CYS A 107 18.38 34.03 4.41
CA CYS A 107 17.73 35.03 5.24
C CYS A 107 18.57 35.37 6.49
N LYS A 108 19.03 34.35 7.22
CA LYS A 108 19.89 34.54 8.39
C LYS A 108 21.18 35.26 8.01
N VAL A 109 21.90 34.77 7.01
CA VAL A 109 23.19 35.34 6.58
C VAL A 109 23.04 36.79 6.12
N SER A 110 22.03 37.10 5.31
CA SER A 110 21.80 38.47 4.84
C SER A 110 21.44 39.42 5.98
N LYS A 111 20.61 38.98 6.95
CA LYS A 111 20.29 39.77 8.15
C LYS A 111 21.52 40.01 9.03
N ASP A 112 22.27 38.96 9.34
CA ASP A 112 23.46 39.05 10.20
C ASP A 112 24.51 39.99 9.56
N LYS A 113 24.71 39.88 8.23
CA LYS A 113 25.58 40.80 7.48
C LYS A 113 25.05 42.22 7.49
N LEU A 114 23.75 42.43 7.27
CA LEU A 114 23.15 43.76 7.26
C LEU A 114 23.37 44.47 8.61
N ILE A 115 23.10 43.77 9.71
CA ILE A 115 23.33 44.28 11.07
C ILE A 115 24.80 44.68 11.26
N ARG A 116 25.73 43.84 10.80
CA ARG A 116 27.17 44.15 10.86
C ARG A 116 27.51 45.42 10.09
N TYR A 117 26.99 45.58 8.88
CA TYR A 117 27.25 46.74 8.02
C TYR A 117 26.63 48.04 8.57
N GLN A 118 25.49 47.94 9.26
CA GLN A 118 24.82 49.09 9.87
C GLN A 118 25.49 49.55 11.17
N ASN A 119 26.00 48.60 11.98
CA ASN A 119 26.47 48.90 13.34
C ASN A 119 28.00 49.06 13.45
N ALA A 120 28.78 48.51 12.52
CA ALA A 120 30.23 48.58 12.61
C ALA A 120 30.78 49.92 12.12
N SER A 121 31.73 50.50 12.88
CA SER A 121 32.39 51.75 12.50
C SER A 121 33.28 51.61 11.26
N ARG A 122 33.91 50.44 11.06
CA ARG A 122 34.73 50.11 9.90
C ARG A 122 34.44 48.69 9.41
N ILE A 123 34.31 48.53 8.09
CA ILE A 123 34.14 47.23 7.43
C ILE A 123 35.34 46.99 6.52
N TYR A 124 35.84 45.76 6.49
CA TYR A 124 36.83 45.32 5.52
C TYR A 124 36.35 44.08 4.77
N VAL A 125 36.79 43.95 3.53
CA VAL A 125 36.66 42.76 2.70
C VAL A 125 38.04 42.19 2.41
N ARG A 126 38.14 40.92 2.03
CA ARG A 126 39.39 40.35 1.53
C ARG A 126 39.41 40.46 0.01
N ASN A 127 40.51 40.96 -0.56
CA ASN A 127 40.74 40.93 -2.00
C ASN A 127 41.18 39.52 -2.45
N GLU A 128 41.44 39.36 -3.76
CA GLU A 128 41.88 38.08 -4.36
C GLU A 128 43.21 37.59 -3.80
N LEU A 129 44.07 38.50 -3.32
CA LEU A 129 45.34 38.20 -2.67
C LEU A 129 45.19 37.86 -1.18
N GLY A 130 43.97 37.93 -0.63
CA GLY A 130 43.65 37.64 0.76
C GLY A 130 43.88 38.79 1.75
N GLU A 131 44.33 39.95 1.25
CA GLU A 131 44.60 41.16 2.03
C GLU A 131 43.30 41.86 2.43
N LYS A 132 43.32 42.56 3.58
CA LYS A 132 42.15 43.29 4.09
C LYS A 132 42.09 44.66 3.43
N VAL A 133 41.03 44.91 2.66
CA VAL A 133 40.70 46.21 2.07
C VAL A 133 39.52 46.80 2.83
N PHE A 134 39.70 47.99 3.41
CA PHE A 134 38.61 48.69 4.09
C PHE A 134 37.66 49.32 3.07
N LEU A 135 36.36 49.22 3.34
CA LEU A 135 35.34 49.85 2.51
C LEU A 135 35.22 51.34 2.86
N ASP A 136 35.23 52.17 1.82
CA ASP A 136 34.80 53.56 1.93
C ASP A 136 33.28 53.67 2.16
N ASP A 137 32.79 54.90 2.35
CA ASP A 137 31.39 55.14 2.70
C ASP A 137 30.42 54.83 1.54
N GLU A 138 30.83 55.08 0.30
CA GLU A 138 30.01 54.80 -0.89
C GLU A 138 29.86 53.29 -1.10
N GLN A 139 30.97 52.56 -1.04
CA GLN A 139 31.01 51.10 -1.11
C GLN A 139 30.20 50.47 0.01
N ARG A 140 30.33 50.98 1.25
CA ARG A 140 29.54 50.51 2.39
C ARG A 140 28.04 50.73 2.16
N LEU A 141 27.65 51.90 1.68
CA LEU A 141 26.25 52.22 1.41
C LEU A 141 25.66 51.29 0.33
N LYS A 142 26.41 51.09 -0.76
CA LYS A 142 26.03 50.18 -1.85
C LYS A 142 25.79 48.76 -1.34
N GLU A 143 26.73 48.21 -0.57
CA GLU A 143 26.60 46.85 -0.05
C GLU A 143 25.51 46.73 1.01
N THR A 144 25.32 47.76 1.82
CA THR A 144 24.20 47.82 2.78
C THR A 144 22.87 47.76 2.06
N ASN A 145 22.69 48.50 0.97
CA ASN A 145 21.45 48.48 0.18
C ASN A 145 21.23 47.13 -0.51
N LEU A 146 22.28 46.52 -1.04
CA LEU A 146 22.22 45.18 -1.61
C LEU A 146 21.84 44.13 -0.55
N LEU A 147 22.40 44.22 0.67
CA LEU A 147 22.05 43.34 1.78
C LEU A 147 20.60 43.52 2.26
N LYS A 148 20.07 44.77 2.24
CA LYS A 148 18.64 45.02 2.51
C LYS A 148 17.76 44.30 1.50
N GLN A 149 18.01 44.48 0.20
CA GLN A 149 17.25 43.81 -0.86
C GLN A 149 17.35 42.29 -0.76
N GLN A 150 18.52 41.74 -0.45
CA GLN A 150 18.70 40.31 -0.25
C GLN A 150 17.94 39.80 0.98
N SER A 151 17.98 40.53 2.10
CA SER A 151 17.21 40.20 3.29
C SER A 151 15.71 40.19 2.97
N GLU A 152 15.19 41.20 2.29
CA GLU A 152 13.79 41.26 1.85
C GLU A 152 13.42 40.13 0.89
N LYS A 153 14.32 39.74 -0.01
CA LYS A 153 14.10 38.64 -0.95
C LYS A 153 14.05 37.28 -0.26
N TRP A 154 14.98 37.01 0.66
CA TRP A 154 15.13 35.70 1.28
C TRP A 154 14.29 35.50 2.53
N CYS A 155 13.89 36.58 3.22
CA CYS A 155 13.12 36.50 4.45
C CYS A 155 11.60 36.61 4.27
N LYS A 156 11.10 36.62 3.02
CA LYS A 156 9.69 36.43 2.69
C LYS A 156 9.27 34.96 2.85
#